data_AF-A0A527ZA70-F1
#
_entry.id   AF-A0A527ZA70-F1
#
_cell.length_a   1.000
_cell.length_b   1.000
_cell.length_c   1.000
_cell.angle_alpha   90.00
_cell.angle_beta   90.00
_cell.angle_gamma   90.00
#
_symmetry.space_group_name_H-M   'P 1'
#
loop_
_entity.id
_entity.type
_entity.pdbx_description
1 polymer ?
#
loop_
_entity_poly.entity_id
_entity_poly.type
_entity_poly.pdbx_seq_one_letter_code
_entity_poly.pdbx_strand_id
1 'polypeptide(L)' 'KGSVIVRGDETVVIKATAIKELIDTTGAGDLYAAGFLHGYTQGRDLQTCGDLGSLAAGLVIQQIGPRPR' A
#
# COMPACT_ATOMS: atom_id res chain seq x y z
N LYS A 1 8.46 -7.46 1.55
CA LYS A 1 9.61 -6.65 1.07
C LYS A 1 9.22 -5.22 0.68
N GLY A 2 7.93 -4.86 0.62
CA GLY A 2 7.50 -3.51 0.26
C GLY A 2 7.28 -3.39 -1.25
N SER A 3 7.48 -2.20 -1.80
CA SER A 3 7.24 -1.90 -3.21
C SER A 3 8.25 -0.87 -3.73
N VAL A 4 8.32 -0.72 -5.06
CA VAL A 4 9.14 0.28 -5.74
C VAL A 4 8.22 1.05 -6.69
N ILE A 5 8.23 2.38 -6.59
CA ILE A 5 7.48 3.27 -7.47
C ILE A 5 8.47 3.93 -8.43
N VAL A 6 8.13 3.96 -9.72
CA VAL A 6 8.96 4.52 -10.78
C VAL A 6 8.17 5.57 -11.56
N ARG A 7 8.73 6.77 -11.72
CA ARG A 7 8.17 7.88 -12.53
C ARG A 7 9.30 8.59 -13.29
N GLY A 8 9.51 8.23 -14.55
CA GLY A 8 10.65 8.73 -15.31
C GLY A 8 11.95 8.34 -14.62
N ASP A 9 12.78 9.33 -14.28
CA ASP A 9 14.05 9.12 -13.57
C ASP A 9 13.88 9.00 -12.04
N GLU A 10 12.68 9.25 -11.51
CA GLU A 10 12.39 9.15 -10.08
C GLU A 10 12.09 7.69 -9.71
N THR A 11 12.83 7.16 -8.73
CA THR A 11 12.59 5.85 -8.13
C THR A 11 12.46 5.98 -6.63
N VAL A 12 11.35 5.48 -6.07
CA VAL A 12 11.05 5.55 -4.64
C VAL A 12 10.84 4.15 -4.08
N VAL A 13 11.62 3.79 -3.07
CA VAL A 13 11.52 2.49 -2.39
C VAL A 13 10.65 2.64 -1.15
N ILE A 14 9.57 1.86 -1.09
CA ILE A 14 8.61 1.88 0.01
C ILE A 14 8.81 0.64 0.87
N LYS A 15 8.97 0.84 2.18
CA LYS A 15 9.05 -0.27 3.13
C LYS A 15 7.65 -0.86 3.33
N ALA A 16 7.60 -2.19 3.47
CA ALA A 16 6.36 -2.85 3.88
C ALA A 16 5.96 -2.35 5.28
N THR A 17 4.69 -1.98 5.45
CA THR A 17 4.13 -1.70 6.77
C THR A 17 4.26 -2.92 7.66
N ALA A 18 4.74 -2.71 8.89
CA ALA A 18 4.82 -3.78 9.87
C ALA A 18 3.41 -4.23 10.26
N ILE A 19 3.17 -5.53 10.20
CA ILE A 19 1.91 -6.17 10.60
C ILE A 19 2.14 -7.02 11.86
N LYS A 20 1.10 -7.19 12.67
CA LYS A 20 1.17 -8.04 13.86
C LYS A 20 1.09 -9.52 13.52
N GLU A 21 0.21 -9.86 12.57
CA GLU A 21 -0.08 -11.24 12.17
C GLU A 21 -0.50 -11.26 10.69
N LEU A 22 -0.09 -12.28 9.94
CA LEU A 22 -0.53 -12.48 8.57
C LEU A 22 -1.67 -13.50 8.56
N ILE A 23 -2.88 -13.07 8.17
CA ILE A 23 -4.09 -13.92 8.20
C ILE A 23 -4.50 -14.36 6.80
N ASP A 24 -4.67 -13.42 5.88
CA ASP A 24 -5.13 -13.66 4.51
C ASP A 24 -4.45 -12.64 3.59
N THR A 25 -3.97 -13.05 2.42
CA THR A 25 -3.30 -12.10 1.49
C THR A 25 -4.27 -11.51 0.48
N THR A 26 -5.51 -11.98 0.46
CA THR A 26 -6.53 -11.56 -0.50
C THR A 26 -6.81 -10.05 -0.37
N GLY A 27 -6.77 -9.33 -1.48
CA GLY A 27 -7.02 -7.88 -1.53
C GLY A 27 -5.82 -6.99 -1.22
N ALA A 28 -4.64 -7.54 -0.90
CA ALA A 28 -3.45 -6.74 -0.61
C ALA A 28 -3.07 -5.78 -1.74
N GLY A 29 -3.11 -6.26 -3.00
CA GLY A 29 -2.80 -5.44 -4.18
C GLY A 29 -3.85 -4.38 -4.46
N ASP A 30 -5.13 -4.73 -4.33
CA ASP A 30 -6.25 -3.81 -4.56
C ASP A 30 -6.21 -2.65 -3.56
N LEU A 31 -5.96 -2.95 -2.29
CA LEU A 31 -5.87 -1.96 -1.22
C LEU A 31 -4.59 -1.14 -1.32
N TYR A 32 -3.49 -1.73 -1.78
CA TYR A 32 -2.29 -0.96 -2.13
C TYR A 32 -2.61 0.08 -3.21
N ALA A 33 -3.23 -0.35 -4.30
CA ALA A 33 -3.61 0.54 -5.40
C ALA A 33 -4.61 1.62 -4.93
N ALA A 34 -5.60 1.26 -4.12
CA ALA A 34 -6.56 2.20 -3.56
C ALA A 34 -5.87 3.27 -2.69
N GLY A 35 -4.97 2.86 -1.79
CA GLY A 35 -4.19 3.79 -0.96
C GLY A 35 -3.27 4.71 -1.78
N PHE A 36 -2.59 4.14 -2.77
CA PHE A 36 -1.75 4.91 -3.68
C PHE A 36 -2.55 5.94 -4.48
N LEU A 37 -3.63 5.53 -5.14
CA LEU A 37 -4.47 6.40 -5.96
C LEU A 37 -5.18 7.46 -5.13
N HIS A 38 -5.57 7.13 -3.89
CA HIS A 38 -6.07 8.14 -2.96
C HIS A 38 -5.04 9.23 -2.69
N GLY A 39 -3.79 8.89 -2.40
CA GLY A 39 -2.73 9.89 -2.21
C GLY A 39 -2.47 10.70 -3.48
N TYR A 40 -2.41 10.01 -4.62
CA TYR A 40 -2.06 10.62 -5.90
C TYR A 40 -3.12 11.62 -6.37
N THR A 41 -4.41 11.28 -6.25
CA THR A 41 -5.52 12.19 -6.58
C THR A 41 -5.64 13.40 -5.66
N GLN A 42 -4.98 13.37 -4.50
CA GLN A 42 -4.89 14.49 -3.56
C GLN A 42 -3.61 15.34 -3.77
N GLY A 43 -2.83 15.06 -4.83
CA GLY A 43 -1.61 15.81 -5.14
C GLY A 43 -0.44 15.53 -4.20
N ARG A 44 -0.44 14.39 -3.50
CA ARG A 44 0.66 14.00 -2.61
C ARG A 44 1.88 13.52 -3.40
N ASP A 45 3.06 13.59 -2.78
CA ASP A 45 4.28 13.02 -3.37
C ASP A 45 4.25 11.49 -3.46
N LEU A 46 5.15 10.92 -4.27
CA LEU A 46 5.19 9.47 -4.54
C LEU A 46 5.51 8.64 -3.29
N GLN A 47 6.36 9.16 -2.40
CA GLN A 47 6.69 8.52 -1.13
C GLN A 47 5.42 8.33 -0.28
N THR A 48 4.66 9.40 -0.10
CA THR A 48 3.41 9.39 0.67
C THR A 48 2.35 8.50 0.01
N CYS A 49 2.24 8.53 -1.32
CA CYS A 49 1.33 7.63 -2.04
C CYS A 49 1.68 6.15 -1.79
N GLY A 50 2.98 5.83 -1.84
CA GLY A 50 3.48 4.49 -1.54
C GLY A 50 3.23 4.05 -0.11
N ASP A 51 3.49 4.93 0.86
CA ASP A 51 3.25 4.66 2.28
C ASP A 51 1.77 4.42 2.57
N LEU A 52 0.86 5.17 1.94
CA LEU A 52 -0.59 4.95 2.03
C LEU A 52 -1.00 3.59 1.45
N GLY A 53 -0.45 3.21 0.28
CA GLY A 53 -0.68 1.89 -0.30
C GLY A 53 -0.16 0.77 0.61
N SER A 54 1.05 0.93 1.15
CA SER A 54 1.68 -0.03 2.06
C SER A 54 0.86 -0.21 3.35
N LEU A 55 0.34 0.88 3.90
CA LEU A 55 -0.56 0.86 5.07
C LEU A 55 -1.87 0.14 4.76
N ALA A 56 -2.54 0.48 3.66
CA ALA A 56 -3.82 -0.13 3.28
C ALA A 56 -3.68 -1.64 3.02
N ALA A 57 -2.61 -2.06 2.33
CA ALA A 57 -2.28 -3.46 2.13
C ALA A 57 -1.97 -4.18 3.44
N GLY A 58 -1.22 -3.55 4.34
CA GLY A 58 -0.91 -4.11 5.67
C GLY A 58 -2.16 -4.31 6.54
N LEU A 59 -3.17 -3.45 6.41
CA LEU A 59 -4.43 -3.58 7.16
C LEU A 59 -5.29 -4.74 6.65
N VAL A 60 -5.46 -4.87 5.33
CA VAL A 60 -6.34 -5.92 4.77
C VAL A 60 -5.80 -7.32 5.01
N ILE A 61 -4.47 -7.48 5.08
CA ILE A 61 -3.88 -8.81 5.29
C ILE A 61 -3.94 -9.33 6.73
N GLN A 62 -4.39 -8.49 7.67
CA GLN A 62 -4.57 -8.78 9.08
C GLN A 62 -6.00 -9.22 9.42
N GLN A 63 -6.82 -9.56 8.41
CA GLN A 63 -8.20 -9.99 8.59
C GLN A 63 -8.60 -10.97 7.48
N ILE A 64 -9.68 -11.74 7.70
CA ILE A 64 -10.23 -12.63 6.68
C ILE A 64 -11.05 -11.81 5.68
N GLY A 65 -10.74 -11.96 4.38
CA GLY A 65 -11.50 -11.37 3.28
C GLY A 65 -11.02 -9.98 2.83
N PRO A 66 -11.39 -9.55 1.61
CA PRO A 66 -10.66 -8.55 0.83
C PRO A 66 -10.97 -7.08 1.17
N ARG A 67 -11.82 -6.81 2.18
CA ARG A 67 -12.28 -5.45 2.50
C ARG A 67 -12.08 -5.13 3.98
N PRO A 68 -11.25 -4.12 4.33
CA PRO A 68 -11.04 -3.68 5.71
C PRO A 68 -12.38 -3.40 6.42
N ARG A 69 -12.52 -3.86 7.67
CA ARG A 69 -13.61 -3.47 8.58
C ARG A 69 -13.17 -2.39 9.57
#